data_AF-A0A838YLY9-F1
#
_entry.id   AF-A0A838YLY9-F1
#
_cell.length_a   1.000
_cell.length_b   1.000
_cell.length_c   1.000
_cell.angle_alpha   90.00
_cell.angle_beta   90.00
_cell.angle_gamma   90.00
#
_symmetry.space_group_name_H-M   'P 1'
#
loop_
_entity.id
_entity.type
_entity.pdbx_description
1 polymer ?
#
loop_
_entity_poly.entity_id
_entity_poly.type
_entity_poly.pdbx_seq_one_letter_code
_entity_poly.pdbx_strand_id
1 'polypeptide(L)'
;MNKNDEEVSNIPVTEIMHDIIFIDENITMPKCAQIMLEKKISSLAIGNKECIQGIFTKTDLLQYYEYHLSQGHRKVDDYTNRNYLSVDSEVNAMLALDEMIIHNVTRVIVQDSDKIPKRIATLGNFMNPLMVNDSSNLKNSGNLIFDETLTIGDIMITGFLTVPIGTDLKIACKTLLESHIDGIGITRNDNTLAGVLSKTDIMHAIESMN
;
A
#
# COMPACT_ATOMS: atom_id res chain seq x y z
N MET A 1 14.02 -9.21 -34.44
CA MET A 1 13.05 -10.04 -33.71
C MET A 1 13.58 -10.20 -32.29
N ASN A 2 13.19 -9.29 -31.41
CA ASN A 2 13.39 -9.52 -29.97
C ASN A 2 12.32 -10.51 -29.52
N LYS A 3 12.77 -11.49 -28.73
CA LYS A 3 12.05 -12.71 -28.39
C LYS A 3 11.27 -12.58 -27.08
N ASN A 4 10.97 -11.35 -26.64
CA ASN A 4 10.61 -11.06 -25.24
C ASN A 4 9.21 -10.46 -25.05
N ASP A 5 8.43 -10.30 -26.11
CA ASP A 5 7.00 -9.97 -26.00
C ASP A 5 6.19 -11.26 -26.12
N GLU A 6 6.39 -12.22 -25.21
CA GLU A 6 5.23 -13.04 -24.86
C GLU A 6 4.19 -12.04 -24.37
N GLU A 7 3.15 -11.83 -25.18
CA GLU A 7 2.06 -10.92 -24.85
C GLU A 7 1.69 -11.16 -23.39
N VAL A 8 1.83 -10.15 -22.53
CA VAL A 8 1.50 -10.22 -21.09
C VAL A 8 0.11 -10.85 -20.86
N SER A 9 -0.77 -10.76 -21.86
CA SER A 9 -2.11 -11.39 -21.88
C SER A 9 -2.12 -12.92 -21.88
N ASN A 10 -1.01 -13.60 -22.21
CA ASN A 10 -0.95 -15.06 -22.32
C ASN A 10 -0.22 -15.74 -21.15
N ILE A 11 0.29 -14.98 -20.19
CA ILE A 11 0.94 -15.52 -18.98
C ILE A 11 -0.16 -16.12 -18.07
N PRO A 12 -0.17 -17.45 -17.82
CA PRO A 12 -1.13 -18.06 -16.92
C PRO A 12 -1.00 -17.51 -15.49
N VAL A 13 -2.12 -17.26 -14.82
CA VAL A 13 -2.13 -16.81 -13.40
C VAL A 13 -1.34 -17.76 -12.50
N THR A 14 -1.31 -19.05 -12.83
CA THR A 14 -0.55 -20.08 -12.11
C THR A 14 0.96 -19.82 -12.06
N GLU A 15 1.51 -19.02 -12.96
CA GLU A 15 2.94 -18.67 -12.97
C GLU A 15 3.30 -17.59 -11.95
N ILE A 16 2.33 -16.76 -11.56
CA ILE A 16 2.55 -15.60 -10.68
C ILE A 16 1.77 -15.67 -9.35
N MET A 17 0.82 -16.62 -9.23
CA MET A 17 0.03 -16.79 -8.01
C MET A 17 0.90 -17.30 -6.85
N HIS A 18 0.47 -17.00 -5.63
CA HIS A 18 1.08 -17.49 -4.40
C HIS A 18 0.20 -18.55 -3.74
N ASP A 19 0.81 -19.46 -2.99
CA ASP A 19 0.09 -20.44 -2.18
C ASP A 19 -0.80 -19.74 -1.14
N ILE A 20 -2.02 -20.23 -0.99
CA ILE A 20 -2.98 -19.72 -0.01
C ILE A 20 -2.57 -20.18 1.40
N ILE A 21 -2.51 -19.23 2.33
CA ILE A 21 -2.36 -19.52 3.76
C ILE A 21 -3.74 -19.62 4.40
N PHE A 22 -4.06 -20.81 4.90
CA PHE A 22 -5.30 -21.12 5.60
C PHE A 22 -5.15 -20.98 7.11
N ILE A 23 -6.18 -20.45 7.76
CA ILE A 23 -6.31 -20.34 9.23
C ILE A 23 -7.65 -20.92 9.70
N ASP A 24 -7.66 -21.37 10.95
CA ASP A 24 -8.88 -21.79 11.66
C ASP A 24 -9.75 -20.56 12.00
N GLU A 25 -11.07 -20.74 12.01
CA GLU A 25 -12.04 -19.67 12.32
C GLU A 25 -11.93 -19.13 13.76
N ASN A 26 -11.33 -19.87 14.69
CA ASN A 26 -11.18 -19.49 16.10
C ASN A 26 -9.84 -18.82 16.43
N ILE A 27 -9.00 -18.55 15.43
CA ILE A 27 -7.71 -17.90 15.61
C ILE A 27 -7.87 -16.46 16.14
N THR A 28 -6.94 -16.01 16.99
CA THR A 28 -6.99 -14.67 17.58
C THR A 28 -6.48 -13.59 16.63
N MET A 29 -6.98 -12.35 16.78
CA MET A 29 -6.55 -11.20 15.97
C MET A 29 -5.03 -10.92 16.05
N PRO A 30 -4.40 -10.94 17.24
CA PRO A 30 -2.94 -10.81 17.33
C PRO A 30 -2.19 -11.91 16.58
N LYS A 31 -2.71 -13.15 16.59
CA LYS A 31 -2.09 -14.25 15.85
C LYS A 31 -2.27 -14.10 14.34
N CYS A 32 -3.43 -13.62 13.87
CA CYS A 32 -3.62 -13.24 12.47
C CYS A 32 -2.60 -12.19 12.02
N ALA A 33 -2.45 -11.11 12.82
CA ALA A 33 -1.47 -10.06 12.54
C ALA A 33 -0.05 -10.62 12.47
N GLN A 34 0.34 -11.45 13.43
CA GLN A 34 1.64 -12.13 13.45
C GLN A 34 1.87 -12.95 12.17
N ILE A 35 0.92 -13.82 11.79
CA ILE A 35 1.07 -14.67 10.59
C ILE A 35 1.23 -13.80 9.33
N MET A 36 0.39 -12.78 9.17
CA MET A 36 0.45 -11.88 8.02
C MET A 36 1.80 -11.12 7.95
N LEU A 37 2.32 -10.66 9.09
CA LEU A 37 3.63 -9.99 9.19
C LEU A 37 4.79 -10.93 8.86
N GLU A 38 4.83 -12.11 9.48
CA GLU A 38 5.88 -13.13 9.27
C GLU A 38 5.92 -13.62 7.82
N LYS A 39 4.74 -13.81 7.22
CA LYS A 39 4.60 -14.32 5.84
C LYS A 39 4.60 -13.21 4.80
N LYS A 40 4.64 -11.94 5.22
CA LYS A 40 4.57 -10.75 4.35
C LYS A 40 3.35 -10.77 3.40
N ILE A 41 2.21 -11.22 3.90
CA ILE A 41 0.94 -11.28 3.15
C ILE A 41 -0.09 -10.33 3.74
N SER A 42 -1.10 -10.00 2.95
CA SER A 42 -2.14 -9.03 3.33
C SER A 42 -3.51 -9.66 3.57
N SER A 43 -3.62 -10.97 3.38
CA SER A 43 -4.85 -11.74 3.55
C SER A 43 -4.56 -13.16 4.01
N LEU A 44 -5.53 -13.75 4.69
CA LEU A 44 -5.57 -15.14 5.13
C LEU A 44 -6.90 -15.74 4.66
N ALA A 45 -6.89 -16.99 4.22
CA ALA A 45 -8.11 -17.72 3.93
C ALA A 45 -8.61 -18.43 5.19
N ILE A 46 -9.92 -18.37 5.43
CA ILE A 46 -10.56 -19.13 6.51
C ILE A 46 -11.07 -20.45 5.94
N GLY A 47 -10.75 -21.57 6.59
CA GLY A 47 -11.12 -22.91 6.15
C GLY A 47 -9.90 -23.76 5.77
N ASN A 48 -10.00 -24.53 4.69
CA ASN A 48 -8.93 -25.42 4.23
C ASN A 48 -8.92 -25.58 2.70
N LYS A 49 -8.02 -26.41 2.17
CA LYS A 49 -7.85 -26.64 0.73
C LYS A 49 -9.08 -27.22 0.03
N GLU A 50 -9.96 -27.91 0.76
CA GLU A 50 -11.19 -28.51 0.22
C GLU A 50 -12.36 -27.52 0.29
N CYS A 51 -12.37 -26.62 1.27
CA CYS A 51 -13.45 -25.66 1.49
C CYS A 51 -12.91 -24.31 1.99
N ILE A 52 -12.94 -23.30 1.11
CA ILE A 52 -12.69 -21.90 1.46
C ILE A 52 -13.99 -21.30 1.97
N GLN A 53 -14.01 -20.87 3.24
CA GLN A 53 -15.19 -20.30 3.89
C GLN A 53 -15.22 -18.78 3.82
N GLY A 54 -14.05 -18.13 3.82
CA GLY A 54 -13.94 -16.68 3.80
C GLY A 54 -12.51 -16.18 3.60
N ILE A 55 -12.37 -14.85 3.51
CA ILE A 55 -11.10 -14.15 3.46
C ILE A 55 -11.03 -13.15 4.62
N PHE A 56 -9.88 -13.06 5.25
CA PHE A 56 -9.59 -12.11 6.30
C PHE A 56 -8.37 -11.27 5.90
N THR A 57 -8.47 -9.95 5.97
CA THR A 57 -7.49 -9.01 5.40
C THR A 57 -6.95 -8.04 6.45
N LYS A 58 -5.91 -7.29 6.08
CA LYS A 58 -5.42 -6.16 6.90
C LYS A 58 -6.51 -5.13 7.21
N THR A 59 -7.45 -4.91 6.29
CA THR A 59 -8.55 -3.97 6.51
C THR A 59 -9.45 -4.44 7.64
N ASP A 60 -9.71 -5.75 7.74
CA ASP A 60 -10.53 -6.33 8.81
C ASP A 60 -9.83 -6.21 10.18
N LEU A 61 -8.49 -6.35 10.22
CA LEU A 61 -7.69 -6.07 11.42
C LEU A 61 -7.83 -4.60 11.88
N LEU A 62 -7.83 -3.66 10.93
CA LEU A 62 -8.04 -2.24 11.23
C LEU A 62 -9.46 -1.95 11.73
N GLN A 63 -10.47 -2.58 11.12
CA GLN A 63 -11.85 -2.47 11.59
C GLN A 63 -12.01 -3.03 13.00
N TYR A 64 -11.37 -4.16 13.31
CA TYR A 64 -11.31 -4.70 14.66
C TYR A 64 -10.68 -3.69 15.63
N TYR A 65 -9.53 -3.12 15.27
CA TYR A 65 -8.84 -2.12 16.09
C TYR A 65 -9.74 -0.90 16.36
N GLU A 66 -10.33 -0.34 15.31
CA GLU A 66 -11.17 0.85 15.38
C GLU A 66 -12.42 0.59 16.22
N TYR A 67 -13.09 -0.55 16.02
CA TYR A 67 -14.36 -0.84 16.69
C TYR A 67 -14.18 -1.27 18.15
N HIS A 68 -13.22 -2.16 18.44
CA HIS A 68 -13.14 -2.83 19.74
C HIS A 68 -12.18 -2.19 20.76
N LEU A 69 -11.18 -1.44 20.31
CA LEU A 69 -10.17 -0.91 21.23
C LEU A 69 -10.52 0.49 21.73
N SER A 70 -10.15 0.78 22.98
CA SER A 70 -10.36 2.10 23.58
C SER A 70 -9.28 3.08 23.13
N GLN A 71 -9.64 4.35 22.95
CA GLN A 71 -8.67 5.43 22.72
C GLN A 71 -7.74 5.61 23.95
N GLY A 72 -6.64 6.32 23.76
CA GLY A 72 -5.69 6.76 24.79
C GLY A 72 -4.54 5.80 25.07
N HIS A 73 -4.48 4.64 24.40
CA HIS A 73 -3.54 3.57 24.74
C HIS A 73 -2.28 3.55 23.88
N ARG A 74 -2.38 3.95 22.60
CA ARG A 74 -1.30 3.85 21.61
C ARG A 74 -1.37 5.04 20.66
N LYS A 75 -0.22 5.58 20.27
CA LYS A 75 -0.13 6.73 19.37
C LYS A 75 0.52 6.37 18.05
N VAL A 76 0.27 7.16 17.02
CA VAL A 76 0.91 7.00 15.71
C VAL A 76 2.43 7.05 15.78
N ASP A 77 2.99 7.79 16.75
CA ASP A 77 4.44 7.98 16.91
C ASP A 77 5.20 6.69 17.25
N ASP A 78 4.50 5.74 17.88
CA ASP A 78 5.06 4.46 18.33
C ASP A 78 5.19 3.46 17.17
N TYR A 79 4.43 3.68 16.09
CA TYR A 79 4.32 2.75 14.95
C TYR A 79 4.74 3.36 13.61
N THR A 80 4.93 4.68 13.54
CA THR A 80 5.27 5.35 12.27
C THR A 80 6.64 4.91 11.75
N ASN A 81 6.71 4.62 10.44
CA ASN A 81 7.95 4.42 9.75
C ASN A 81 8.56 5.77 9.34
N ARG A 82 9.76 6.06 9.87
CA ARG A 82 10.50 7.31 9.61
C ARG A 82 11.43 7.21 8.40
N ASN A 83 11.72 6.00 7.94
CA ASN A 83 12.55 5.74 6.76
C ASN A 83 11.65 5.47 5.56
N TYR A 84 10.89 6.48 5.14
CA TYR A 84 10.08 6.40 3.93
C TYR A 84 10.93 6.69 2.69
N LEU A 85 10.63 5.99 1.59
CA LEU A 85 11.23 6.28 0.30
C LEU A 85 10.73 7.64 -0.20
N SER A 86 11.65 8.49 -0.67
CA SER A 86 11.32 9.74 -1.34
C SER A 86 12.12 9.95 -2.62
N VAL A 87 11.48 10.58 -3.61
CA VAL A 87 12.07 10.91 -4.91
C VAL A 87 11.74 12.34 -5.32
N ASP A 88 12.60 12.94 -6.13
CA ASP A 88 12.33 14.24 -6.76
C ASP A 88 11.23 14.10 -7.83
N SER A 89 10.39 15.11 -7.99
CA SER A 89 9.26 15.09 -8.94
C SER A 89 9.68 14.92 -10.40
N GLU A 90 10.91 15.29 -10.76
CA GLU A 90 11.46 15.16 -12.11
C GLU A 90 12.04 13.76 -12.39
N VAL A 91 12.05 12.85 -11.39
CA VAL A 91 12.51 11.47 -11.58
C VAL A 91 11.58 10.74 -12.54
N ASN A 92 12.15 9.99 -13.49
CA ASN A 92 11.39 9.13 -14.39
C ASN A 92 10.50 8.15 -13.60
N ALA A 93 9.25 7.99 -14.04
CA ALA A 93 8.27 7.15 -13.34
C ALA A 93 8.77 5.71 -13.19
N MET A 94 9.34 5.10 -14.22
CA MET A 94 9.83 3.71 -14.14
C MET A 94 10.99 3.54 -13.17
N LEU A 95 11.91 4.51 -13.11
CA LEU A 95 12.97 4.51 -12.09
C LEU A 95 12.39 4.62 -10.67
N ALA A 96 11.38 5.46 -10.47
CA ALA A 96 10.69 5.54 -9.19
C ALA A 96 9.96 4.22 -8.83
N LEU A 97 9.37 3.54 -9.82
CA LEU A 97 8.75 2.23 -9.63
C LEU A 97 9.78 1.16 -9.25
N ASP A 98 10.94 1.14 -9.91
CA ASP A 98 12.04 0.23 -9.59
C ASP A 98 12.52 0.44 -8.15
N GLU A 99 12.70 1.70 -7.73
CA GLU A 99 13.04 2.04 -6.35
C GLU A 99 11.98 1.55 -5.36
N MET A 100 10.69 1.65 -5.70
CA MET A 100 9.60 1.12 -4.87
C MET A 100 9.66 -0.41 -4.74
N ILE A 101 9.96 -1.12 -5.83
CA ILE A 101 10.11 -2.58 -5.85
C ILE A 101 11.33 -3.01 -5.01
N ILE A 102 12.48 -2.37 -5.22
CA ILE A 102 13.74 -2.65 -4.50
C ILE A 102 13.54 -2.47 -2.99
N HIS A 103 12.86 -1.40 -2.59
CA HIS A 103 12.59 -1.10 -1.18
C HIS A 103 11.35 -1.84 -0.63
N ASN A 104 10.65 -2.62 -1.45
CA ASN A 104 9.43 -3.34 -1.09
C ASN A 104 8.36 -2.42 -0.46
N VAL A 105 8.17 -1.24 -1.07
CA VAL A 105 7.16 -0.25 -0.65
C VAL A 105 6.12 -0.07 -1.75
N THR A 106 4.87 0.15 -1.37
CA THR A 106 3.77 0.38 -2.33
C THR A 106 3.52 1.86 -2.58
N ARG A 107 4.30 2.73 -1.95
CA ARG A 107 4.16 4.19 -1.99
C ARG A 107 5.53 4.86 -1.93
N VAL A 108 5.66 5.99 -2.62
CA VAL A 108 6.82 6.88 -2.55
C VAL A 108 6.37 8.31 -2.29
N ILE A 109 7.08 9.00 -1.40
CA ILE A 109 6.86 10.42 -1.12
C ILE A 109 7.55 11.23 -2.21
N VAL A 110 6.80 12.11 -2.87
CA VAL A 110 7.36 12.95 -3.93
C VAL A 110 7.58 14.36 -3.38
N GLN A 111 8.78 14.85 -3.61
CA GLN A 111 9.23 16.16 -3.15
C GLN A 111 9.65 17.01 -4.34
N ASP A 112 9.34 18.30 -4.29
CA ASP A 112 9.88 19.29 -5.20
C ASP A 112 11.20 19.85 -4.62
N SER A 113 11.83 20.77 -5.35
CA SER A 113 13.11 21.40 -4.96
C SER A 113 13.08 22.15 -3.62
N ASP A 114 11.90 22.47 -3.08
CA ASP A 114 11.70 23.05 -1.75
C ASP A 114 11.76 22.01 -0.61
N LYS A 115 11.87 20.71 -0.96
CA LYS A 115 11.89 19.56 -0.05
C LYS A 115 10.68 19.48 0.87
N ILE A 116 9.53 20.04 0.48
CA ILE A 116 8.31 19.93 1.28
C ILE A 116 7.53 18.69 0.80
N PRO A 117 7.53 17.58 1.55
CA PRO A 117 6.83 16.37 1.17
C PRO A 117 5.32 16.61 1.22
N LYS A 118 4.72 16.89 0.06
CA LYS A 118 3.29 17.25 -0.09
C LYS A 118 2.52 16.31 -1.00
N ARG A 119 3.22 15.40 -1.69
CA ARG A 119 2.65 14.59 -2.76
C ARG A 119 3.08 13.14 -2.58
N ILE A 120 2.26 12.23 -3.07
CA ILE A 120 2.48 10.79 -2.95
C ILE A 120 2.17 10.13 -4.29
N ALA A 121 3.01 9.17 -4.66
CA ALA A 121 2.70 8.20 -5.71
C ALA A 121 2.58 6.82 -5.07
N THR A 122 1.61 6.05 -5.55
CA THR A 122 1.32 4.68 -5.14
C THR A 122 1.39 3.77 -6.36
N LEU A 123 1.51 2.45 -6.18
CA LEU A 123 1.48 1.50 -7.30
C LEU A 123 0.25 1.69 -8.21
N GLY A 124 -0.90 2.08 -7.64
CA GLY A 124 -2.11 2.35 -8.42
C GLY A 124 -1.97 3.54 -9.39
N ASN A 125 -1.11 4.52 -9.10
CA ASN A 125 -0.84 5.65 -9.98
C ASN A 125 -0.14 5.24 -11.27
N PHE A 126 0.64 4.16 -11.23
CA PHE A 126 1.30 3.60 -12.41
C PHE A 126 0.31 2.86 -13.31
N MET A 127 -0.88 2.46 -12.84
CA MET A 127 -1.82 1.72 -13.69
C MET A 127 -2.47 2.59 -14.78
N ASN A 128 -2.75 3.87 -14.49
CA ASN A 128 -3.46 4.76 -15.42
C ASN A 128 -2.63 5.14 -16.68
N PRO A 129 -1.34 5.56 -16.56
CA PRO A 129 -0.50 5.85 -17.71
C PRO A 129 -0.17 4.61 -18.55
N LEU A 130 -0.20 3.43 -17.94
CA LEU A 130 0.03 2.15 -18.63
C LEU A 130 -1.21 1.65 -19.38
N MET A 131 -2.39 2.16 -19.03
CA MET A 131 -3.69 1.83 -19.65
C MET A 131 -4.21 2.98 -20.54
N VAL A 132 -3.37 3.57 -21.40
CA VAL A 132 -3.88 4.51 -22.42
C VAL A 132 -4.80 3.77 -23.39
N ASN A 133 -6.11 3.89 -23.14
CA ASN A 133 -7.17 3.48 -24.05
C ASN A 133 -7.26 4.52 -25.16
N ASP A 134 -6.67 4.23 -26.31
CA ASP A 134 -7.01 4.92 -27.55
C ASP A 134 -8.48 4.60 -27.88
N SER A 135 -9.38 5.46 -27.38
CA SER A 135 -10.84 5.28 -27.45
C SER A 135 -11.38 5.47 -28.88
N SER A 136 -10.50 5.51 -29.88
CA SER A 136 -10.83 5.74 -31.29
C SER A 136 -10.86 4.47 -32.15
N ASN A 137 -10.33 3.33 -31.71
CA ASN A 137 -10.43 2.07 -32.46
C ASN A 137 -10.46 0.83 -31.55
N LEU A 138 -11.66 0.46 -31.10
CA LEU A 138 -11.95 -0.89 -30.61
C LEU A 138 -11.82 -1.88 -31.77
N LYS A 139 -10.62 -2.45 -31.93
CA LYS A 139 -10.34 -3.81 -32.41
C LYS A 139 -8.83 -3.99 -32.49
N ASN A 140 -8.31 -4.77 -31.54
CA ASN A 140 -6.96 -5.33 -31.50
C ASN A 140 -5.84 -4.32 -31.22
N SER A 141 -5.43 -4.26 -29.95
CA SER A 141 -4.03 -4.27 -29.47
C SER A 141 -3.97 -3.72 -28.05
N GLY A 142 -3.90 -4.62 -27.06
CA GLY A 142 -3.57 -4.29 -25.67
C GLY A 142 -2.08 -3.98 -25.52
N ASN A 143 -1.58 -2.98 -26.26
CA ASN A 143 -0.21 -2.54 -26.12
C ASN A 143 -0.12 -1.61 -24.92
N LEU A 144 0.57 -2.05 -23.86
CA LEU A 144 1.06 -1.17 -22.81
C LEU A 144 2.09 -0.23 -23.44
N ILE A 145 1.69 0.99 -23.79
CA ILE A 145 2.64 2.01 -24.26
C ILE A 145 3.18 2.70 -23.01
N PHE A 146 4.37 2.29 -22.59
CA PHE A 146 5.13 2.98 -21.57
C PHE A 146 5.71 4.24 -22.19
N ASP A 147 5.24 5.41 -21.77
CA ASP A 147 5.89 6.67 -22.09
C ASP A 147 7.17 6.80 -21.26
N GLU A 148 8.32 6.53 -21.88
CA GLU A 148 9.64 6.64 -21.25
C GLU A 148 9.99 8.08 -20.80
N THR A 149 9.21 9.08 -21.22
CA THR A 149 9.41 10.47 -20.81
C THR A 149 8.60 10.86 -19.56
N LEU A 150 7.68 9.99 -19.12
CA LEU A 150 6.81 10.25 -17.98
C LEU A 150 7.61 10.39 -16.69
N THR A 151 7.40 11.48 -15.97
CA THR A 151 7.98 11.70 -14.64
C THR A 151 7.04 11.19 -13.56
N ILE A 152 7.58 10.91 -12.37
CA ILE A 152 6.77 10.62 -11.18
C ILE A 152 5.84 11.80 -10.85
N GLY A 153 6.26 13.02 -11.21
CA GLY A 153 5.49 14.24 -11.04
C GLY A 153 4.19 14.30 -11.83
N ASP A 154 4.18 13.64 -12.99
CA ASP A 154 3.01 13.57 -13.88
C ASP A 154 1.92 12.62 -13.36
N ILE A 155 2.29 11.61 -12.57
CA ILE A 155 1.37 10.54 -12.13
C ILE A 155 0.98 10.62 -10.65
N MET A 156 1.74 11.37 -9.85
CA MET A 156 1.52 11.48 -8.41
C MET A 156 0.24 12.25 -8.07
N ILE A 157 -0.34 11.94 -6.91
CA ILE A 157 -1.52 12.64 -6.39
C ILE A 157 -1.08 13.82 -5.53
N THR A 158 -1.75 14.95 -5.71
CA THR A 158 -1.63 16.13 -4.84
C THR A 158 -2.47 15.95 -3.58
N GLY A 159 -1.91 16.27 -2.41
CA GLY A 159 -2.63 16.16 -1.14
C GLY A 159 -2.69 14.72 -0.64
N PHE A 160 -1.59 14.24 -0.07
CA PHE A 160 -1.60 13.01 0.72
C PHE A 160 -2.19 13.28 2.10
N LEU A 161 -3.09 12.42 2.55
CA LEU A 161 -3.77 12.60 3.83
C LEU A 161 -2.76 12.46 4.98
N THR A 162 -2.80 13.39 5.93
CA THR A 162 -1.89 13.38 7.08
C THR A 162 -2.63 13.52 8.40
N VAL A 163 -2.06 12.99 9.47
CA VAL A 163 -2.45 13.30 10.86
C VAL A 163 -1.26 13.83 11.65
N PRO A 164 -1.47 14.69 12.67
CA PRO A 164 -0.37 15.18 13.50
C PRO A 164 0.32 14.09 14.30
N ILE A 165 1.59 14.29 14.65
CA ILE A 165 2.25 13.56 15.74
C ILE A 165 1.39 13.61 17.01
N GLY A 166 1.44 12.54 17.80
CA GLY A 166 0.62 12.39 19.01
C GLY A 166 -0.81 11.93 18.77
N THR A 167 -1.27 11.84 17.52
CA THR A 167 -2.60 11.32 17.18
C THR A 167 -2.79 9.89 17.72
N ASP A 168 -3.97 9.62 18.27
CA ASP A 168 -4.32 8.29 18.74
C ASP A 168 -4.39 7.30 17.58
N LEU A 169 -3.85 6.10 17.77
CA LEU A 169 -3.79 5.10 16.70
C LEU A 169 -5.19 4.67 16.23
N LYS A 170 -6.20 4.66 17.10
CA LYS A 170 -7.60 4.37 16.69
C LYS A 170 -8.16 5.47 15.80
N ILE A 171 -7.82 6.73 16.05
CA ILE A 171 -8.19 7.84 15.16
C ILE A 171 -7.54 7.64 13.79
N ALA A 172 -6.25 7.27 13.74
CA ALA A 172 -5.57 6.97 12.48
C ALA A 172 -6.20 5.78 11.74
N CYS A 173 -6.57 4.70 12.44
CA CYS A 173 -7.32 3.58 11.86
C CYS A 173 -8.63 4.04 11.23
N LYS A 174 -9.41 4.84 11.96
CA LYS A 174 -10.66 5.41 11.46
C LYS A 174 -10.44 6.24 10.19
N THR A 175 -9.46 7.12 10.20
CA THR A 175 -9.10 7.96 9.04
C THR A 175 -8.72 7.12 7.81
N LEU A 176 -7.92 6.05 7.98
CA LEU A 176 -7.57 5.12 6.90
C LEU A 176 -8.80 4.41 6.32
N LEU A 177 -9.70 3.95 7.20
CA LEU A 177 -10.91 3.23 6.81
C LEU A 177 -11.91 4.13 6.06
N GLU A 178 -12.19 5.32 6.58
CA GLU A 178 -13.12 6.28 5.98
C GLU A 178 -12.60 6.87 4.67
N SER A 179 -11.28 7.01 4.54
CA SER A 179 -10.65 7.55 3.33
C SER A 179 -10.35 6.47 2.28
N HIS A 180 -10.59 5.20 2.60
CA HIS A 180 -10.30 4.05 1.74
C HIS A 180 -8.84 4.01 1.22
N ILE A 181 -7.87 4.30 2.09
CA ILE A 181 -6.43 4.28 1.78
C ILE A 181 -5.67 3.32 2.72
N ASP A 182 -4.49 2.84 2.32
CA ASP A 182 -3.66 1.97 3.17
C ASP A 182 -2.46 2.64 3.83
N GLY A 183 -2.33 3.96 3.71
CA GLY A 183 -1.32 4.72 4.44
C GLY A 183 -1.65 6.21 4.54
N ILE A 184 -1.16 6.84 5.61
CA ILE A 184 -1.26 8.28 5.87
C ILE A 184 0.12 8.83 6.22
N GLY A 185 0.33 10.12 5.95
CA GLY A 185 1.48 10.84 6.48
C GLY A 185 1.30 11.22 7.95
N ILE A 186 2.41 11.31 8.68
CA ILE A 186 2.44 11.83 10.05
C ILE A 186 3.18 13.16 10.04
N THR A 187 2.55 14.26 10.43
CA THR A 187 3.15 15.60 10.35
C THR A 187 3.53 16.17 11.70
N ARG A 188 4.61 16.96 11.75
CA ARG A 188 5.01 17.76 12.90
C ARG A 188 4.20 19.07 12.94
N ASN A 189 4.34 19.81 14.03
CA ASN A 189 3.67 21.11 14.23
C ASN A 189 4.03 22.16 13.16
N ASP A 190 5.19 22.03 12.51
CA ASP A 190 5.63 22.90 11.41
C ASP A 190 5.17 22.41 10.03
N ASN A 191 4.26 21.43 9.99
CA ASN A 191 3.74 20.76 8.79
C ASN A 191 4.79 19.96 8.00
N THR A 192 5.97 19.70 8.56
CA THR A 192 6.93 18.77 7.95
C THR A 192 6.51 17.32 8.18
N LEU A 193 6.77 16.45 7.21
CA LEU A 193 6.50 15.01 7.33
C LEU A 193 7.49 14.39 8.33
N ALA A 194 6.96 13.83 9.42
CA ALA A 194 7.70 13.10 10.43
C ALA A 194 7.90 11.62 10.06
N GLY A 195 7.00 11.07 9.25
CA GLY A 195 6.99 9.66 8.86
C GLY A 195 5.72 9.29 8.10
N VAL A 196 5.62 8.03 7.72
CA VAL A 196 4.43 7.43 7.09
C VAL A 196 3.90 6.33 8.01
N LEU A 197 2.60 6.16 8.06
CA LEU A 197 1.94 5.07 8.77
C LEU A 197 1.05 4.30 7.80
N SER A 198 1.23 2.99 7.72
CA SER A 198 0.48 2.07 6.85
C SER A 198 -0.35 1.08 7.66
N LYS A 199 -1.23 0.35 6.97
CA LYS A 199 -1.96 -0.79 7.57
C LYS A 199 -1.00 -1.83 8.18
N THR A 200 0.16 -2.05 7.57
CA THR A 200 1.17 -2.99 8.08
C THR A 200 1.74 -2.52 9.42
N ASP A 201 1.97 -1.22 9.57
CA ASP A 201 2.49 -0.66 10.83
C ASP A 201 1.46 -0.81 11.98
N ILE A 202 0.18 -0.63 11.68
CA ILE A 202 -0.91 -0.86 12.64
C ILE A 202 -1.01 -2.33 13.06
N MET A 203 -0.66 -3.27 12.18
CA MET A 203 -0.66 -4.69 12.55
C MET A 203 0.36 -5.01 13.64
N HIS A 204 1.52 -4.33 13.69
CA HIS A 204 2.47 -4.48 14.80
C HIS A 204 1.85 -4.04 16.14
N ALA A 205 0.94 -3.06 16.13
CA ALA A 205 0.19 -2.70 17.32
C ALA A 205 -0.69 -3.87 17.79
N ILE A 206 -1.42 -4.50 16.86
CA ILE A 206 -2.32 -5.64 17.14
C ILE A 206 -1.54 -6.88 17.58
N GLU A 207 -0.44 -7.20 16.90
CA GLU A 207 0.48 -8.29 17.24
C GLU A 207 0.98 -8.18 18.68
N SER A 208 1.32 -6.95 19.11
CA SER A 208 1.82 -6.67 20.47
C SER A 208 0.77 -6.78 21.59
N MET A 209 -0.47 -7.19 21.27
CA MET A 209 -1.54 -7.42 22.25
C MET A 209 -1.65 -8.88 22.72
N ASN A 210 -0.71 -9.73 22.32
CA ASN A 210 -0.57 -11.10 22.83
C ASN A 210 -0.19 -11.13 24.32
#